data_AF-A0A930XGM3-F1
#
_entry.id   AF-A0A930XGM3-F1
#
_cell.length_a   1.000
_cell.length_b   1.000
_cell.length_c   1.000
_cell.angle_alpha   90.00
_cell.angle_beta   90.00
_cell.angle_gamma   90.00
#
_symmetry.space_group_name_H-M   'P 1'
#
loop_
_entity.id
_entity.type
_entity.pdbx_description
1 polymer ?
#
loop_
_entity_poly.entity_id
_entity_poly.type
_entity_poly.pdbx_seq_one_letter_code
_entity_poly.pdbx_strand_id
1 'polypeptide(L)'
;MSIKSRLVFIILLVTIVAIPVTLSFATSGDATQALAETSKARKAKASRLFKQGINQYQTNQYQAAFRSWLQAIMIYQQTKKQEIQNSRLRIQN
;
A
#
# COMPACT_ATOMS: atom_id res chain seq x y z
N MET A 1 -11.20 29.16 8.63
CA MET A 1 -11.63 27.78 8.89
C MET A 1 -10.40 26.94 9.21
N SER A 2 -10.26 26.53 10.48
CA SER A 2 -8.97 26.17 11.10
C SER A 2 -8.40 24.81 10.69
N ILE A 3 -7.06 24.79 10.61
CA ILE A 3 -6.11 23.68 10.36
C ILE A 3 -6.43 22.36 11.11
N LYS A 4 -7.21 22.43 12.19
CA LYS A 4 -7.66 21.30 13.03
C LYS A 4 -8.43 20.24 12.23
N SER A 5 -9.13 20.60 11.15
CA SER A 5 -9.93 19.64 10.36
C SER A 5 -9.11 18.77 9.40
N ARG A 6 -7.88 19.15 9.06
CA ARG A 6 -7.04 18.40 8.10
C ARG A 6 -6.25 17.27 8.74
N LEU A 7 -6.06 17.32 10.06
CA LEU A 7 -5.41 16.27 10.85
C LEU A 7 -6.38 15.16 11.24
N VAL A 8 -7.68 15.47 11.39
CA VAL A 8 -8.70 14.49 11.80
C VAL A 8 -8.90 13.38 10.76
N PHE A 9 -8.71 13.67 9.47
CA PHE A 9 -8.86 12.66 8.41
C PHE A 9 -7.72 11.63 8.34
N ILE A 10 -6.57 11.88 8.98
CA ILE A 10 -5.43 10.95 8.97
C ILE A 10 -5.56 9.88 10.07
N ILE A 11 -6.37 10.12 11.09
CA ILE A 11 -6.44 9.26 12.29
C ILE A 11 -7.61 8.24 12.23
N LEU A 12 -8.61 8.45 11.37
CA LEU A 12 -9.79 7.58 11.34
C LEU A 12 -9.70 6.51 10.25
N LEU A 13 -8.89 5.46 10.46
CA LEU A 13 -9.25 4.09 10.04
C LEU A 13 -8.30 3.04 10.63
N VAL A 14 -8.30 2.89 11.96
CA VAL A 14 -7.85 1.65 12.59
C VAL A 14 -8.96 1.17 13.51
N THR A 15 -10.05 0.71 12.91
CA THR A 15 -10.96 -0.22 13.60
C THR A 15 -10.27 -1.57 13.57
N ILE A 16 -9.70 -1.99 14.70
CA ILE A 16 -9.30 -3.38 14.90
C ILE A 16 -10.60 -4.18 14.98
N VAL A 17 -11.03 -4.74 13.84
CA VAL A 17 -11.87 -5.92 13.87
C VAL A 17 -10.95 -7.04 14.32
N ALA A 18 -11.22 -7.61 15.49
CA ALA A 18 -10.60 -8.85 15.92
C ALA A 18 -11.10 -9.97 15.00
N ILE A 19 -10.42 -10.15 13.86
CA ILE A 19 -10.65 -11.28 12.98
C ILE A 19 -9.94 -12.47 13.63
N PRO A 20 -10.61 -13.61 13.90
CA PRO A 20 -9.90 -14.83 14.25
C PRO A 20 -9.01 -15.16 13.05
N VAL A 21 -7.70 -15.03 13.23
CA VAL A 21 -6.73 -15.48 12.21
C VAL A 21 -6.75 -17.00 12.25
N THR A 22 -7.67 -17.61 11.51
CA THR A 22 -7.63 -19.04 11.23
C THR A 22 -6.41 -19.29 10.35
N LEU A 23 -5.32 -19.74 10.97
CA LEU A 23 -4.10 -20.13 10.29
C LEU A 23 -4.35 -21.48 9.58
N SER A 24 -4.90 -21.42 8.37
CA SER A 24 -4.98 -22.59 7.48
C SER A 24 -3.63 -22.72 6.79
N PHE A 25 -2.86 -23.76 7.12
CA PHE A 25 -1.61 -24.09 6.43
C PHE A 25 -1.95 -24.68 5.06
N ALA A 26 -2.15 -23.80 4.10
CA ALA A 26 -2.42 -24.23 2.75
C ALA A 26 -1.14 -24.69 2.06
N THR A 27 -1.27 -25.83 1.38
CA THR A 27 -0.39 -26.36 0.33
C THR A 27 0.22 -25.24 -0.52
N SER A 28 1.49 -25.40 -0.89
CA SER A 28 2.42 -24.44 -1.51
C SER A 28 1.91 -23.57 -2.69
N GLY A 29 0.74 -23.85 -3.26
CA GLY A 29 0.05 -23.00 -4.24
C GLY A 29 -0.61 -21.73 -3.64
N ASP A 30 -1.16 -21.81 -2.43
CA ASP A 30 -1.98 -20.72 -1.86
C ASP A 30 -1.14 -19.55 -1.34
N ALA A 31 0.08 -19.83 -0.87
CA ALA A 31 1.02 -18.77 -0.49
C ALA A 31 1.39 -17.86 -1.67
N THR A 32 1.45 -18.40 -2.90
CA THR A 32 1.74 -17.60 -4.10
C THR A 32 0.59 -16.65 -4.42
N GLN A 33 -0.65 -17.14 -4.35
CA GLN A 33 -1.83 -16.32 -4.59
C GLN A 33 -1.98 -15.23 -3.52
N ALA A 34 -1.77 -15.56 -2.25
CA ALA A 34 -1.80 -14.60 -1.16
C ALA A 34 -0.73 -13.49 -1.31
N LEU A 35 0.48 -13.83 -1.76
CA LEU A 35 1.55 -12.86 -2.03
C LEU A 35 1.24 -11.98 -3.26
N ALA A 36 0.66 -12.55 -4.31
CA ALA A 36 0.24 -11.82 -5.51
C ALA A 36 -0.90 -10.83 -5.18
N GLU A 37 -1.89 -11.26 -4.41
CA GLU A 37 -2.98 -10.39 -3.93
C GLU A 37 -2.44 -9.27 -3.02
N THR A 38 -1.47 -9.58 -2.16
CA THR A 38 -0.80 -8.58 -1.32
C THR A 38 0.00 -7.56 -2.15
N SER A 39 0.64 -7.99 -3.24
CA SER A 39 1.32 -7.08 -4.17
C SER A 39 0.34 -6.17 -4.90
N LYS A 40 -0.74 -6.76 -5.45
CA LYS A 40 -1.79 -6.05 -6.17
C LYS A 40 -2.45 -4.99 -5.28
N ALA A 41 -2.78 -5.33 -4.04
CA ALA A 41 -3.35 -4.39 -3.07
C ALA A 41 -2.41 -3.20 -2.78
N ARG A 42 -1.10 -3.46 -2.63
CA ARG A 42 -0.09 -2.40 -2.42
C ARG A 42 0.08 -1.51 -3.65
N LYS A 43 0.13 -2.08 -4.85
CA LYS A 43 0.15 -1.31 -6.11
C LYS A 43 -1.11 -0.45 -6.26
N ALA A 44 -2.28 -0.96 -5.88
CA ALA A 44 -3.52 -0.18 -5.87
C ALA A 44 -3.47 1.00 -4.88
N LYS A 45 -2.91 0.79 -3.68
CA LYS A 45 -2.69 1.88 -2.69
C LYS A 45 -1.75 2.96 -3.26
N ALA A 46 -0.64 2.56 -3.89
CA ALA A 46 0.28 3.48 -4.53
C ALA A 46 -0.38 4.27 -5.68
N SER A 47 -1.21 3.62 -6.50
CA SER A 47 -2.00 4.29 -7.55
C SER A 47 -2.95 5.34 -6.99
N ARG A 48 -3.61 5.07 -5.87
CA ARG A 48 -4.48 6.05 -5.19
C ARG A 48 -3.69 7.25 -4.68
N LEU A 49 -2.53 7.03 -4.04
CA LEU A 49 -1.64 8.09 -3.59
C LEU A 49 -1.13 8.96 -4.74
N PHE A 50 -0.83 8.34 -5.89
CA PHE A 50 -0.41 9.07 -7.08
C PHE A 50 -1.52 10.01 -7.60
N LYS A 51 -2.75 9.50 -7.72
CA LYS A 51 -3.94 10.30 -8.08
C LYS A 51 -4.20 11.42 -7.08
N GLN A 52 -4.06 11.13 -5.78
CA GLN A 52 -4.17 12.15 -4.74
C GLN A 52 -3.14 13.27 -4.92
N GLY A 53 -1.89 12.93 -5.26
CA GLY A 53 -0.86 13.91 -5.54
C GLY A 53 -1.18 14.81 -6.74
N ILE A 54 -1.82 14.26 -7.78
CA ILE A 54 -2.32 15.04 -8.93
C ILE A 54 -3.38 16.05 -8.47
N ASN A 55 -4.39 15.60 -7.71
CA ASN A 55 -5.44 16.49 -7.20
C ASN A 55 -4.86 17.60 -6.29
N GLN A 56 -3.87 17.25 -5.47
CA GLN A 56 -3.17 18.21 -4.61
C GLN A 56 -2.38 19.23 -5.43
N TYR A 57 -1.69 18.79 -6.50
CA TYR A 57 -0.99 19.68 -7.40
C TYR A 57 -1.94 20.66 -8.10
N GLN A 58 -3.06 20.16 -8.63
CA GLN A 58 -4.10 20.98 -9.29
C GLN A 58 -4.75 22.00 -8.35
N THR A 59 -4.71 21.76 -7.04
CA THR A 59 -5.25 22.66 -6.01
C THR A 59 -4.17 23.49 -5.30
N ASN A 60 -2.99 23.62 -5.92
CA ASN A 60 -1.83 24.37 -5.42
C ASN A 60 -1.24 23.85 -4.08
N GLN A 61 -1.55 22.62 -3.68
CA GLN A 61 -1.03 21.98 -2.47
C GLN A 61 0.27 21.23 -2.76
N TYR A 62 1.27 21.93 -3.30
CA TYR A 62 2.50 21.34 -3.85
C TYR A 62 3.27 20.46 -2.86
N GLN A 63 3.43 20.90 -1.61
CA GLN A 63 4.12 20.10 -0.59
C GLN A 63 3.37 18.79 -0.28
N ALA A 64 2.04 18.83 -0.26
CA ALA A 64 1.23 17.64 -0.05
C ALA A 64 1.32 16.70 -1.27
N ALA A 65 1.26 17.25 -2.48
CA ALA A 65 1.41 16.50 -3.73
C ALA A 65 2.73 15.73 -3.77
N PHE A 66 3.83 16.42 -3.45
CA PHE A 66 5.16 15.83 -3.38
C PHE A 66 5.24 14.68 -2.36
N ARG A 67 4.68 14.87 -1.15
CA ARG A 67 4.62 13.79 -0.14
C ARG A 67 3.79 12.60 -0.62
N SER A 68 2.67 12.83 -1.29
CA SER A 68 1.82 11.75 -1.83
C SER A 68 2.55 10.95 -2.91
N TRP A 69 3.26 11.61 -3.82
CA TRP A 69 4.06 10.96 -4.85
C TRP A 69 5.24 10.18 -4.27
N LEU A 70 5.97 10.75 -3.30
CA LEU A 70 7.05 10.03 -2.60
C LEU A 70 6.54 8.74 -1.95
N GLN A 71 5.39 8.80 -1.27
CA GLN A 71 4.78 7.60 -0.67
C GLN A 71 4.39 6.56 -1.72
N ALA A 72 3.81 6.98 -2.85
CA ALA A 72 3.48 6.06 -3.94
C ALA A 72 4.74 5.37 -4.50
N ILE A 73 5.81 6.13 -4.73
CA ILE A 73 7.08 5.61 -5.25
C ILE A 73 7.69 4.58 -4.28
N MET A 74 7.74 4.89 -2.98
CA MET A 74 8.26 3.96 -1.98
C MET A 74 7.51 2.62 -1.98
N ILE A 75 6.17 2.66 -2.07
CA ILE A 75 5.36 1.43 -2.10
C ILE A 75 5.63 0.63 -3.36
N TYR A 76 5.73 1.27 -4.53
CA TYR A 76 6.05 0.58 -5.78
C TYR A 76 7.43 -0.10 -5.72
N GLN A 77 8.44 0.60 -5.21
CA GLN A 77 9.80 0.07 -5.09
C GLN A 77 9.85 -1.12 -4.12
N GLN A 78 9.24 -0.98 -2.94
CA GLN A 78 9.22 -2.06 -1.94
C GLN A 78 8.47 -3.28 -2.46
N THR A 79 7.37 -3.07 -3.17
CA THR A 79 6.59 -4.16 -3.76
C THR A 79 7.38 -4.88 -4.85
N LYS A 80 8.05 -4.14 -5.75
CA LYS A 80 8.93 -4.72 -6.78
C LYS A 80 10.07 -5.52 -6.16
N LYS A 81 10.72 -4.99 -5.12
CA LYS A 81 11.80 -5.69 -4.41
C LYS A 81 11.32 -7.01 -3.81
N GLN A 82 10.14 -7.02 -3.19
CA GLN A 82 9.56 -8.24 -2.63
C GLN A 82 9.13 -9.24 -3.69
N GLU A 83 8.57 -8.79 -4.81
CA GLU A 83 8.27 -9.69 -5.95
C GLU A 83 9.53 -10.39 -6.47
N ILE A 84 10.63 -9.64 -6.64
CA ILE A 84 11.92 -10.21 -7.06
C ILE A 84 12.42 -11.24 -6.04
N GLN A 85 12.39 -10.90 -4.75
CA GLN A 85 12.84 -11.80 -3.70
C GLN A 85 12.02 -13.10 -3.67
N ASN A 86 10.69 -12.98 -3.76
CA ASN A 86 9.80 -14.14 -3.80
C ASN A 86 10.07 -15.00 -5.03
N SER A 87 10.30 -14.40 -6.20
CA SER A 87 10.68 -15.15 -7.40
C SER A 87 12.01 -15.89 -7.23
N ARG A 88 13.02 -15.31 -6.56
CA ARG A 88 14.29 -15.99 -6.29
C ARG A 88 14.13 -17.20 -5.39
N LEU A 89 13.36 -17.07 -4.31
CA LEU A 89 13.12 -18.16 -3.36
C LEU A 89 12.41 -19.36 -4.02
N ARG A 90 11.64 -19.13 -5.09
CA ARG A 90 10.95 -20.18 -5.86
C ARG A 90 11.87 -20.96 -6.79
N ILE A 91 13.06 -20.46 -7.10
CA ILE A 91 14.02 -21.13 -8.00
C ILE A 91 15.00 -22.00 -7.19
N GLN A 92 15.03 -21.83 -5.85
CA GLN A 92 15.94 -22.54 -4.95
C GLN A 92 15.27 -23.69 -4.17
N ASN A 93 13.96 -23.90 -4.33
CA ASN A 93 13.18 -25.03 -3.78
C ASN A 93 12.60 -25.84 -4.94
#